data_AF-A0A975I5P3-F1
#
_entry.id   AF-A0A975I5P3-F1
#
_cell.length_a   1.000
_cell.length_b   1.000
_cell.length_c   1.000
_cell.angle_alpha   90.00
_cell.angle_beta   90.00
_cell.angle_gamma   90.00
#
_symmetry.space_group_name_H-M   'P 1'
#
loop_
_entity.id
_entity.type
_entity.pdbx_description
1 polymer ?
#
loop_
_entity_poly.entity_id
_entity_poly.type
_entity_poly.pdbx_seq_one_letter_code
_entity_poly.pdbx_strand_id
1 'polypeptide(L)'
;MPSRRQIREAAVQFLYCSDLEGGADPSGLREPFWEFLTETDRRNLQVATFRTVHHLAAGRGDRLTEFVERSKTALAHLSALPQAEDLRISLNRLLALESTWSLAFSKLGKIPRDREDSAVADEFGDALEAFFKTDRDLAFHRGQFLKSAGDFPSLKAQLEPVSAPIRRLQRISDRLRMVEEPEKFPEQADMAKLRQTKAEIADLRSRTDSLVDEILAAKESIDGTIASIVENYSPERIDPVDRAILRLGTHEILHTGTPPGAIINEAVELAKRFGTTDSGRFVNGLLDKIAKSRTA
;
A
#
# COMPACT_ATOMS: atom_id res chain seq x y z
N MET A 1 -10.66 8.56 5.80
CA MET A 1 -10.07 8.36 7.15
C MET A 1 -10.74 7.16 7.78
N PRO A 2 -9.98 6.22 8.35
CA PRO A 2 -10.52 5.08 9.06
C PRO A 2 -11.29 5.56 10.29
N SER A 3 -12.40 4.90 10.58
CA SER A 3 -13.17 5.15 11.78
C SER A 3 -12.38 4.71 13.02
N ARG A 4 -12.65 5.34 14.17
CA ARG A 4 -12.09 4.89 15.47
C ARG A 4 -12.39 3.42 15.73
N ARG A 5 -13.57 2.97 15.33
CA ARG A 5 -14.00 1.57 15.42
C ARG A 5 -13.08 0.64 14.63
N GLN A 6 -12.77 0.94 13.37
CA GLN A 6 -11.83 0.12 12.57
C GLN A 6 -10.44 0.03 13.20
N ILE A 7 -9.94 1.15 13.75
CA ILE A 7 -8.65 1.18 14.45
C ILE A 7 -8.68 0.27 15.69
N ARG A 8 -9.75 0.34 16.50
CA ARG A 8 -9.92 -0.52 17.68
C ARG A 8 -10.04 -1.99 17.31
N GLU A 9 -10.81 -2.31 16.28
CA GLU A 9 -10.98 -3.68 15.78
C GLU A 9 -9.63 -4.27 15.37
N ALA A 10 -8.85 -3.53 14.57
CA ALA A 10 -7.51 -3.95 14.17
C ALA A 10 -6.55 -4.08 15.37
N ALA A 11 -6.60 -3.15 16.33
CA ALA A 11 -5.77 -3.21 17.53
C ALA A 11 -6.09 -4.44 18.39
N VAL A 12 -7.38 -4.77 18.59
CA VAL A 12 -7.78 -5.98 19.34
C VAL A 12 -7.31 -7.24 18.63
N GLN A 13 -7.46 -7.32 17.31
CA GLN A 13 -6.99 -8.47 16.54
C GLN A 13 -5.46 -8.63 16.64
N PHE A 14 -4.71 -7.53 16.54
CA PHE A 14 -3.25 -7.57 16.71
C PHE A 14 -2.86 -8.02 18.12
N LEU A 15 -3.45 -7.42 19.15
CA LEU A 15 -3.17 -7.75 20.55
C LEU A 15 -3.48 -9.23 20.83
N TYR A 16 -4.60 -9.73 20.32
CA TYR A 16 -4.95 -11.14 20.38
C TYR A 16 -3.87 -12.03 19.74
N CYS A 17 -3.44 -11.71 18.52
CA CYS A 17 -2.37 -12.46 17.83
C CYS A 17 -1.04 -12.43 18.60
N SER A 18 -0.69 -11.29 19.20
CA SER A 18 0.55 -11.13 19.98
C SER A 18 0.55 -11.90 21.30
N ASP A 19 -0.63 -12.25 21.81
CA ASP A 19 -0.82 -12.92 23.11
C ASP A 19 -1.01 -14.44 23.00
N LEU A 20 -1.13 -15.01 21.79
CA LEU A 20 -1.24 -16.45 21.57
C LEU A 20 0.09 -17.15 21.90
N GLU A 21 0.01 -18.24 22.68
CA GLU A 21 1.08 -19.23 22.93
C GLU A 21 2.41 -18.70 23.53
N GLY A 22 2.36 -17.83 24.54
CA GLY A 22 3.57 -17.39 25.25
C GLY A 22 4.29 -16.21 24.61
N GLY A 23 3.65 -15.55 23.64
CA GLY A 23 4.03 -14.25 23.10
C GLY A 23 5.09 -14.36 22.03
N ALA A 24 4.68 -14.57 20.78
CA ALA A 24 5.56 -14.25 19.66
C ALA A 24 5.97 -12.76 19.75
N ASP A 25 7.22 -12.46 19.42
CA ASP A 25 7.70 -11.07 19.42
C ASP A 25 6.75 -10.21 18.56
N PRO A 26 6.08 -9.20 19.16
CA PRO A 26 5.16 -8.33 18.42
C PRO A 26 5.80 -7.74 17.17
N SER A 27 7.11 -7.51 17.16
CA SER A 27 7.83 -6.98 16.00
C SER A 27 7.74 -7.92 14.78
N GLY A 28 7.85 -9.23 14.98
CA GLY A 28 7.80 -10.24 13.92
C GLY A 28 6.39 -10.50 13.38
N LEU A 29 5.35 -10.10 14.11
CA LEU A 29 3.95 -10.29 13.72
C LEU A 29 3.39 -9.14 12.88
N ARG A 30 4.01 -7.95 12.89
CA ARG A 30 3.45 -6.74 12.27
C ARG A 30 3.19 -6.88 10.78
N GLU A 31 4.19 -7.25 9.98
CA GLU A 31 4.00 -7.35 8.53
C GLU A 31 2.99 -8.45 8.14
N PRO A 32 3.11 -9.70 8.63
CA PRO A 32 2.13 -10.74 8.32
C PRO A 32 0.70 -10.37 8.72
N PHE A 33 0.53 -9.68 9.86
CA PHE A 33 -0.78 -9.18 10.31
C PHE A 33 -1.37 -8.19 9.31
N TRP A 34 -0.59 -7.21 8.86
CA TRP A 34 -1.07 -6.20 7.92
C TRP A 34 -1.31 -6.77 6.53
N GLU A 35 -0.48 -7.73 6.09
CA GLU A 35 -0.69 -8.46 4.83
C GLU A 35 -2.05 -9.16 4.83
N PHE A 36 -2.38 -9.87 5.92
CA PHE A 36 -3.66 -10.53 6.09
C PHE A 36 -4.82 -9.53 6.21
N LEU A 37 -4.74 -8.58 7.15
CA LEU A 37 -5.86 -7.69 7.47
C LEU A 37 -6.27 -6.80 6.29
N THR A 38 -5.28 -6.36 5.49
CA THR A 38 -5.51 -5.45 4.36
C THR A 38 -5.59 -6.16 3.01
N GLU A 39 -5.59 -7.50 2.98
CA GLU A 39 -5.55 -8.30 1.76
C GLU A 39 -6.61 -7.85 0.73
N THR A 40 -7.87 -7.72 1.17
CA THR A 40 -8.97 -7.32 0.29
C THR A 40 -8.79 -5.89 -0.24
N ASP A 41 -8.38 -4.95 0.60
CA ASP A 41 -8.15 -3.56 0.21
C ASP A 41 -6.97 -3.43 -0.75
N ARG A 42 -5.88 -4.17 -0.50
CA ARG A 42 -4.71 -4.24 -1.38
C ARG A 42 -5.07 -4.82 -2.75
N ARG A 43 -5.83 -5.93 -2.79
CA ARG A 43 -6.33 -6.53 -4.04
C ARG A 43 -7.17 -5.54 -4.85
N ASN A 44 -8.12 -4.87 -4.19
CA ASN A 44 -8.95 -3.85 -4.83
C ASN A 44 -8.13 -2.68 -5.38
N LEU A 45 -7.14 -2.22 -4.62
CA LEU A 45 -6.22 -1.17 -5.05
C LEU A 45 -5.39 -1.62 -6.25
N GLN A 46 -4.81 -2.81 -6.25
CA GLN A 46 -4.05 -3.37 -7.36
C GLN A 46 -4.90 -3.44 -8.65
N VAL A 47 -6.15 -3.92 -8.55
CA VAL A 47 -7.07 -3.99 -9.70
C VAL A 47 -7.41 -2.59 -10.24
N ALA A 48 -7.68 -1.63 -9.35
CA ALA A 48 -7.95 -0.24 -9.74
C ALA A 48 -6.73 0.43 -10.40
N THR A 49 -5.54 0.20 -9.84
CA THR A 49 -4.25 0.63 -10.40
C THR A 49 -4.08 0.09 -11.81
N PHE A 50 -4.22 -1.22 -12.00
CA PHE A 50 -4.09 -1.83 -13.32
C PHE A 50 -5.11 -1.29 -14.33
N ARG A 51 -6.38 -1.13 -13.95
CA ARG A 51 -7.41 -0.57 -14.84
C ARG A 51 -7.03 0.84 -15.32
N THR A 52 -6.47 1.64 -14.42
CA THR A 52 -5.99 2.99 -14.73
C THR A 52 -4.78 2.95 -15.66
N VAL A 53 -3.78 2.10 -15.36
CA VAL A 53 -2.62 1.86 -16.24
C VAL A 53 -3.07 1.43 -17.63
N HIS A 54 -3.97 0.46 -17.73
CA HIS A 54 -4.49 -0.07 -18.99
C HIS A 54 -5.22 1.01 -19.80
N HIS A 55 -6.03 1.84 -19.15
CA HIS A 55 -6.70 2.96 -19.81
C HIS A 55 -5.69 3.99 -20.34
N LEU A 56 -4.71 4.40 -19.53
CA LEU A 56 -3.69 5.38 -19.94
C LEU A 56 -2.76 4.86 -21.04
N ALA A 57 -2.51 3.55 -21.06
CA ALA A 57 -1.74 2.89 -22.11
C ALA A 57 -2.53 2.67 -23.41
N ALA A 58 -3.83 3.01 -23.45
CA ALA A 58 -4.63 2.87 -24.65
C ALA A 58 -4.05 3.69 -25.83
N GLY A 59 -3.94 3.06 -27.00
CA GLY A 59 -3.33 3.68 -28.19
C GLY A 59 -1.81 3.86 -28.11
N ARG A 60 -1.14 3.34 -27.08
CA ARG A 60 0.34 3.29 -27.04
C ARG A 60 0.93 2.45 -28.17
N GLY A 61 0.22 1.40 -28.60
CA GLY A 61 0.64 0.49 -29.67
C GLY A 61 0.99 1.22 -30.97
N ASP A 62 0.10 2.07 -31.48
CA ASP A 62 0.35 2.80 -32.73
C ASP A 62 1.57 3.73 -32.63
N ARG A 63 1.72 4.39 -31.47
CA ARG A 63 2.87 5.28 -31.19
C ARG A 63 4.18 4.49 -31.10
N LEU A 64 4.14 3.29 -30.55
CA LEU A 64 5.29 2.39 -30.49
C LEU A 64 5.67 1.90 -31.89
N THR A 65 4.71 1.48 -32.70
CA THR A 65 4.96 1.10 -34.09
C THR A 65 5.61 2.23 -34.87
N GLU A 66 5.09 3.45 -34.74
CA GLU A 66 5.69 4.64 -35.35
C GLU A 66 7.13 4.85 -34.85
N PHE A 67 7.37 4.79 -33.54
CA PHE A 67 8.71 4.92 -32.96
C PHE A 67 9.69 3.89 -33.52
N VAL A 68 9.28 2.62 -33.58
CA VAL A 68 10.13 1.52 -34.08
C VAL A 68 10.50 1.73 -35.54
N GLU A 69 9.53 2.08 -36.40
CA GLU A 69 9.81 2.32 -37.82
C GLU A 69 10.74 3.53 -38.02
N ARG A 70 10.49 4.64 -37.31
CA ARG A 70 11.36 5.83 -37.38
C ARG A 70 12.77 5.55 -36.86
N SER A 71 12.90 4.69 -35.84
CA SER A 71 14.18 4.32 -35.26
C SER A 71 15.06 3.55 -36.24
N LYS A 72 14.50 2.69 -37.10
CA LYS A 72 15.27 1.99 -38.15
C LYS A 72 15.97 2.98 -39.07
N THR A 73 15.25 4.01 -39.54
CA THR A 73 15.83 5.05 -40.40
C THR A 73 16.89 5.86 -39.65
N ALA A 74 16.62 6.29 -38.42
CA ALA A 74 17.58 7.06 -37.64
C ALA A 74 18.87 6.28 -37.33
N LEU A 75 18.77 4.99 -36.98
CA LEU A 75 19.93 4.14 -36.73
C LEU A 75 20.83 3.99 -37.97
N ALA A 76 20.25 3.92 -39.17
CA ALA A 76 21.01 3.86 -40.41
C ALA A 76 21.85 5.14 -40.61
N HIS A 77 21.27 6.31 -40.33
CA HIS A 77 21.97 7.59 -40.40
C HIS A 77 23.05 7.73 -39.31
N LEU A 78 22.73 7.35 -38.07
CA LEU A 78 23.67 7.43 -36.94
C LEU A 78 24.88 6.51 -37.13
N SER A 79 24.71 5.35 -37.76
CA SER A 79 25.80 4.41 -38.01
C SER A 79 26.89 4.96 -38.95
N ALA A 80 26.60 6.01 -39.71
CA ALA A 80 27.59 6.69 -40.55
C ALA A 80 28.40 7.76 -39.81
N LEU A 81 28.11 8.03 -38.53
CA LEU A 81 28.66 9.15 -37.76
C LEU A 81 29.32 8.66 -36.47
N PRO A 82 30.65 8.52 -36.42
CA PRO A 82 31.37 8.05 -35.23
C PRO A 82 31.08 8.88 -33.97
N GLN A 83 30.91 10.21 -34.12
CA GLN A 83 30.60 11.10 -33.00
C GLN A 83 29.20 10.91 -32.40
N ALA A 84 28.32 10.13 -33.06
CA ALA A 84 26.95 9.89 -32.61
C ALA A 84 26.74 8.45 -32.09
N GLU A 85 27.82 7.75 -31.77
CA GLU A 85 27.79 6.37 -31.27
C GLU A 85 26.94 6.22 -29.99
N ASP A 86 27.07 7.16 -29.05
CA ASP A 86 26.28 7.14 -27.81
C ASP A 86 24.77 7.27 -28.08
N LEU A 87 24.36 8.07 -29.07
CA LEU A 87 22.96 8.19 -29.48
C LEU A 87 22.46 6.87 -30.10
N ARG A 88 23.30 6.19 -30.88
CA ARG A 88 22.98 4.88 -31.47
C ARG A 88 22.79 3.82 -30.39
N ILE A 89 23.70 3.75 -29.42
CA ILE A 89 23.60 2.84 -28.27
C ILE A 89 22.35 3.14 -27.45
N SER A 90 22.11 4.42 -27.15
CA SER A 90 20.94 4.87 -26.39
C SER A 90 19.63 4.53 -27.11
N LEU A 91 19.54 4.74 -28.43
CA LEU A 91 18.35 4.40 -29.21
C LEU A 91 18.07 2.89 -29.25
N ASN A 92 19.11 2.06 -29.41
CA ASN A 92 18.97 0.60 -29.32
C ASN A 92 18.51 0.15 -27.93
N ARG A 93 19.03 0.78 -26.86
CA ARG A 93 18.59 0.53 -25.49
C ARG A 93 17.10 0.87 -25.31
N LEU A 94 16.64 1.99 -25.88
CA LEU A 94 15.22 2.33 -25.86
C LEU A 94 14.36 1.27 -26.54
N LEU A 95 14.72 0.82 -27.75
CA LEU A 95 14.00 -0.24 -28.45
C LEU A 95 13.89 -1.52 -27.60
N ALA A 96 14.97 -1.92 -26.94
CA ALA A 96 14.97 -3.08 -26.04
C ALA A 96 14.04 -2.86 -24.83
N LEU A 97 14.11 -1.70 -24.17
CA LEU A 97 13.25 -1.38 -23.04
C LEU A 97 11.77 -1.27 -23.42
N GLU A 98 11.43 -0.76 -24.61
CA GLU A 98 10.06 -0.75 -25.14
C GLU A 98 9.51 -2.18 -25.32
N SER A 99 10.36 -3.11 -25.78
CA SER A 99 10.01 -4.53 -25.90
C SER A 99 9.76 -5.14 -24.53
N THR A 100 10.65 -4.91 -23.56
CA THR A 100 10.48 -5.38 -22.18
C THR A 100 9.20 -4.83 -21.54
N TRP A 101 8.93 -3.54 -21.73
CA TRP A 101 7.71 -2.89 -21.26
C TRP A 101 6.46 -3.55 -21.86
N SER A 102 6.48 -3.84 -23.17
CA SER A 102 5.34 -4.47 -23.87
C SER A 102 5.08 -5.89 -23.37
N LEU A 103 6.14 -6.64 -23.07
CA LEU A 103 6.05 -7.98 -22.48
C LEU A 103 5.47 -7.92 -21.06
N ALA A 104 5.96 -7.01 -20.21
CA ALA A 104 5.47 -6.81 -18.85
C ALA A 104 3.98 -6.40 -18.84
N PHE A 105 3.60 -5.47 -19.70
CA PHE A 105 2.21 -5.04 -19.85
C PHE A 105 1.29 -6.18 -20.35
N SER A 106 1.76 -6.98 -21.30
CA SER A 106 1.04 -8.16 -21.79
C SER A 106 0.86 -9.22 -20.68
N LYS A 107 1.91 -9.46 -19.86
CA LYS A 107 1.84 -10.37 -18.72
C LYS A 107 0.76 -9.92 -17.73
N LEU A 108 0.75 -8.65 -17.35
CA LEU A 108 -0.27 -8.07 -16.48
C LEU A 108 -1.70 -8.26 -17.01
N GLY A 109 -1.88 -8.13 -18.32
CA GLY A 109 -3.18 -8.32 -18.97
C GLY A 109 -3.72 -9.76 -18.86
N LYS A 110 -2.84 -10.76 -18.71
CA LYS A 110 -3.18 -12.19 -18.72
C LYS A 110 -3.45 -12.79 -17.34
N ILE A 111 -3.02 -12.13 -16.27
CA ILE A 111 -3.22 -12.65 -14.90
C ILE A 111 -4.72 -12.56 -14.55
N PRO A 112 -5.36 -13.65 -14.11
CA PRO A 112 -6.75 -13.65 -13.69
C PRO A 112 -6.98 -12.68 -12.53
N ARG A 113 -8.06 -11.90 -12.58
CA ARG A 113 -8.34 -10.84 -11.58
C ARG A 113 -9.46 -11.22 -10.60
N ASP A 114 -10.13 -12.34 -10.86
CA ASP A 114 -11.43 -12.67 -10.27
C ASP A 114 -11.34 -13.90 -9.35
N ARG A 115 -10.13 -14.38 -9.02
CA ARG A 115 -9.93 -15.57 -8.20
C ARG A 115 -9.70 -15.17 -6.75
N GLU A 116 -10.35 -15.88 -5.83
CA GLU A 116 -10.16 -15.73 -4.37
C GLU A 116 -8.76 -16.21 -3.91
N ASP A 117 -8.02 -16.89 -4.79
CA ASP A 117 -6.68 -17.46 -4.58
C ASP A 117 -5.62 -16.39 -4.26
N SER A 118 -5.01 -16.48 -3.08
CA SER A 118 -3.97 -15.56 -2.61
C SER A 118 -2.69 -15.64 -3.44
N ALA A 119 -2.32 -16.81 -3.96
CA ALA A 119 -1.11 -16.96 -4.76
C ALA A 119 -1.19 -16.16 -6.07
N VAL A 120 -2.39 -16.08 -6.66
CA VAL A 120 -2.65 -15.30 -7.87
C VAL A 120 -2.63 -13.81 -7.58
N ALA A 121 -3.12 -13.38 -6.42
CA ALA A 121 -3.08 -11.99 -5.99
C ALA A 121 -1.64 -11.50 -5.77
N ASP A 122 -0.80 -12.32 -5.16
CA ASP A 122 0.62 -12.03 -4.95
C ASP A 122 1.36 -11.97 -6.29
N GLU A 123 1.13 -12.93 -7.20
CA GLU A 123 1.69 -12.90 -8.55
C GLU A 123 1.29 -11.60 -9.30
N PHE A 124 0.05 -11.15 -9.13
CA PHE A 124 -0.43 -9.91 -9.74
C PHE A 124 0.25 -8.67 -9.15
N GLY A 125 0.43 -8.62 -7.83
CA GLY A 125 1.15 -7.58 -7.13
C GLY A 125 2.60 -7.46 -7.61
N ASP A 126 3.33 -8.58 -7.63
CA ASP A 126 4.71 -8.65 -8.09
C ASP A 126 4.85 -8.23 -9.56
N ALA A 127 3.90 -8.65 -10.40
CA ALA A 127 3.88 -8.26 -11.81
C ALA A 127 3.64 -6.75 -11.98
N LEU A 128 2.81 -6.14 -11.13
CA LEU A 128 2.57 -4.68 -11.16
C LEU A 128 3.81 -3.91 -10.74
N GLU A 129 4.50 -4.35 -9.67
CA GLU A 129 5.74 -3.74 -9.23
C GLU A 129 6.83 -3.83 -10.30
N ALA A 130 7.02 -5.02 -10.89
CA ALA A 130 7.97 -5.24 -11.97
C ALA A 130 7.66 -4.38 -13.21
N PHE A 131 6.39 -4.19 -13.53
CA PHE A 131 5.95 -3.31 -14.61
C PHE A 131 6.33 -1.84 -14.33
N PHE A 132 6.01 -1.31 -13.15
CA PHE A 132 6.33 0.08 -12.83
C PHE A 132 7.84 0.32 -12.78
N LYS A 133 8.62 -0.65 -12.27
CA LYS A 133 10.09 -0.59 -12.36
C LYS A 133 10.56 -0.46 -13.81
N THR A 134 10.01 -1.29 -14.71
CA THR A 134 10.33 -1.23 -16.14
C THR A 134 9.93 0.11 -16.76
N ASP A 135 8.78 0.67 -16.40
CA ASP A 135 8.32 1.97 -16.88
C ASP A 135 9.21 3.12 -16.39
N ARG A 136 9.63 3.11 -15.13
CA ARG A 136 10.59 4.10 -14.59
C ARG A 136 11.92 4.08 -15.32
N ASP A 137 12.47 2.88 -15.54
CA ASP A 137 13.74 2.72 -16.27
C ASP A 137 13.59 3.25 -17.72
N LEU A 138 12.51 2.90 -18.40
CA LEU A 138 12.21 3.38 -19.74
C LEU A 138 12.05 4.90 -19.80
N ALA A 139 11.29 5.48 -18.86
CA ALA A 139 11.10 6.93 -18.74
C ALA A 139 12.42 7.67 -18.54
N PHE A 140 13.27 7.15 -17.65
CA PHE A 140 14.60 7.71 -17.40
C PHE A 140 15.45 7.74 -18.68
N HIS A 141 15.53 6.62 -19.41
CA HIS A 141 16.34 6.55 -20.62
C HIS A 141 15.76 7.37 -21.78
N ARG A 142 14.44 7.51 -21.90
CA ARG A 142 13.84 8.42 -22.88
C ARG A 142 14.23 9.86 -22.61
N GLY A 143 14.21 10.29 -21.34
CA GLY A 143 14.69 11.61 -20.92
C GLY A 143 16.17 11.83 -21.25
N GLN A 144 17.02 10.84 -20.97
CA GLN A 144 18.44 10.90 -21.32
C GLN A 144 18.67 11.02 -22.83
N PHE A 145 18.00 10.19 -23.64
CA PHE A 145 18.10 10.26 -25.10
C PHE A 145 17.68 11.62 -25.64
N LEU A 146 16.54 12.16 -25.18
CA LEU A 146 16.06 13.47 -25.63
C LEU A 146 17.03 14.60 -25.27
N LYS A 147 17.67 14.53 -24.10
CA LYS A 147 18.71 15.48 -23.69
C LYS A 147 19.92 15.36 -24.62
N SER A 148 20.48 14.16 -24.75
CA SER A 148 21.63 13.91 -25.62
C SER A 148 21.35 14.30 -27.07
N ALA A 149 20.16 14.04 -27.60
CA ALA A 149 19.78 14.44 -28.95
C ALA A 149 19.81 15.97 -29.13
N GLY A 150 19.53 16.74 -28.08
CA GLY A 150 19.64 18.20 -28.06
C GLY A 150 21.07 18.71 -28.18
N ASP A 151 22.05 17.93 -27.74
CA ASP A 151 23.48 18.26 -27.81
C ASP A 151 24.07 18.11 -29.23
N PHE A 152 23.28 17.60 -30.20
CA PHE A 152 23.65 17.49 -31.61
C PHE A 152 22.76 18.36 -32.53
N PRO A 153 22.90 19.70 -32.53
CA PRO A 153 22.07 20.59 -33.36
C PRO A 153 22.12 20.26 -34.86
N SER A 154 23.26 19.80 -35.36
CA SER A 154 23.45 19.40 -36.77
C SER A 154 22.63 18.16 -37.16
N LEU A 155 22.22 17.34 -36.19
CA LEU A 155 21.42 16.13 -36.40
C LEU A 155 19.94 16.32 -36.05
N LYS A 156 19.53 17.54 -35.70
CA LYS A 156 18.17 17.82 -35.23
C LYS A 156 17.10 17.36 -36.22
N ALA A 157 17.28 17.62 -37.51
CA ALA A 157 16.31 17.25 -38.54
C ALA A 157 16.18 15.72 -38.70
N GLN A 158 17.29 14.99 -38.55
CA GLN A 158 17.32 13.53 -38.64
C GLN A 158 16.78 12.86 -37.37
N LEU A 159 16.98 13.47 -36.21
CA LEU A 159 16.57 12.93 -34.91
C LEU A 159 15.12 13.25 -34.56
N GLU A 160 14.58 14.39 -35.01
CA GLU A 160 13.21 14.81 -34.65
C GLU A 160 12.11 13.79 -35.01
N PRO A 161 12.15 13.07 -36.15
CA PRO A 161 11.20 11.98 -36.43
C PRO A 161 11.17 10.86 -35.38
N VAL A 162 12.24 10.68 -34.61
CA VAL A 162 12.33 9.71 -33.50
C VAL A 162 12.08 10.39 -32.15
N SER A 163 12.58 11.60 -31.94
CA SER A 163 12.37 12.36 -30.70
C SER A 163 10.89 12.69 -30.48
N ALA A 164 10.12 13.00 -31.53
CA ALA A 164 8.70 13.31 -31.42
C ALA A 164 7.86 12.16 -30.83
N PRO A 165 7.91 10.91 -31.35
CA PRO A 165 7.22 9.79 -30.73
C PRO A 165 7.77 9.46 -29.33
N ILE A 166 9.08 9.58 -29.07
CA ILE A 166 9.63 9.42 -27.72
C ILE A 166 8.96 10.38 -26.74
N ARG A 167 8.80 11.68 -27.07
CA ARG A 167 8.10 12.65 -26.21
C ARG A 167 6.63 12.28 -26.00
N ARG A 168 5.95 11.70 -27.00
CA ARG A 168 4.56 11.22 -26.86
C ARG A 168 4.47 10.03 -25.91
N LEU A 169 5.39 9.08 -26.04
CA LEU A 169 5.47 7.91 -25.17
C LEU A 169 5.89 8.29 -23.75
N GLN A 170 6.78 9.27 -23.60
CA GLN A 170 7.18 9.81 -22.30
C GLN A 170 5.98 10.37 -21.52
N ARG A 171 5.08 11.10 -22.17
CA ARG A 171 3.85 11.60 -21.54
C ARG A 171 2.98 10.48 -20.96
N ILE A 172 3.01 9.28 -21.55
CA ILE A 172 2.30 8.12 -20.98
C ILE A 172 3.00 7.67 -19.70
N SER A 173 4.32 7.48 -19.71
CA SER A 173 5.06 7.09 -18.50
C SER A 173 4.98 8.15 -17.39
N ASP A 174 4.97 9.44 -17.73
CA ASP A 174 4.74 10.51 -16.75
C ASP A 174 3.37 10.36 -16.06
N ARG A 175 2.34 9.95 -16.82
CA ARG A 175 1.01 9.67 -16.29
C ARG A 175 0.96 8.37 -15.49
N LEU A 176 1.71 7.34 -15.90
CA LEU A 176 1.83 6.08 -15.14
C LEU A 176 2.53 6.31 -13.80
N ARG A 177 3.52 7.19 -13.73
CA ARG A 177 4.13 7.61 -12.47
C ARG A 177 3.11 8.22 -11.50
N MET A 178 2.13 8.97 -12.01
CA MET A 178 1.05 9.53 -11.18
C MET A 178 0.12 8.43 -10.65
N VAL A 179 -0.02 7.31 -11.36
CA VAL A 179 -0.78 6.14 -10.91
C VAL A 179 -0.02 5.37 -9.83
N GLU A 180 1.30 5.25 -9.96
CA GLU A 180 2.15 4.58 -8.97
C GLU A 180 2.27 5.36 -7.65
N GLU A 181 2.50 6.67 -7.77
CA GLU A 181 2.77 7.57 -6.64
C GLU A 181 1.72 8.69 -6.56
N PRO A 182 0.41 8.38 -6.48
CA PRO A 182 -0.66 9.38 -6.58
C PRO A 182 -0.62 10.41 -5.46
N GLU A 183 -0.02 10.08 -4.31
CA GLU A 183 0.24 10.99 -3.19
C GLU A 183 1.15 12.17 -3.55
N LYS A 184 2.05 12.01 -4.54
CA LYS A 184 2.96 13.08 -4.98
C LYS A 184 2.31 14.07 -5.94
N PHE A 185 1.08 13.79 -6.38
CA PHE A 185 0.35 14.58 -7.38
C PHE A 185 -1.06 14.92 -6.89
N PRO A 186 -1.19 15.71 -5.79
CA PRO A 186 -2.48 16.03 -5.17
C PRO A 186 -3.44 16.77 -6.11
N GLU A 187 -2.92 17.53 -7.08
CA GLU A 187 -3.67 18.32 -8.05
C GLU A 187 -4.34 17.48 -9.14
N GLN A 188 -3.94 16.22 -9.32
CA GLN A 188 -4.53 15.32 -10.31
C GLN A 188 -5.84 14.72 -9.75
N ALA A 189 -6.97 15.28 -10.17
CA ALA A 189 -8.30 14.92 -9.67
C ALA A 189 -8.71 13.49 -10.06
N ASP A 190 -8.28 13.01 -11.21
CA ASP A 190 -8.51 11.65 -11.70
C ASP A 190 -7.74 10.57 -10.91
N MET A 191 -6.69 10.95 -10.19
CA MET A 191 -5.95 10.07 -9.27
C MET A 191 -6.51 10.08 -7.84
N ALA A 192 -7.55 10.88 -7.56
CA ALA A 192 -8.05 11.08 -6.20
C ALA A 192 -8.50 9.78 -5.53
N LYS A 193 -9.14 8.87 -6.27
CA LYS A 193 -9.61 7.60 -5.71
C LYS A 193 -8.46 6.67 -5.31
N LEU A 194 -7.45 6.52 -6.17
CA LEU A 194 -6.26 5.72 -5.87
C LEU A 194 -5.50 6.29 -4.67
N ARG A 195 -5.31 7.62 -4.67
CA ARG A 195 -4.69 8.34 -3.56
C ARG A 195 -5.44 8.11 -2.25
N GLN A 196 -6.77 8.27 -2.26
CA GLN A 196 -7.60 8.10 -1.08
C GLN A 196 -7.52 6.67 -0.55
N THR A 197 -7.66 5.65 -1.40
CA THR A 197 -7.60 4.25 -0.97
C THR A 197 -6.23 3.90 -0.40
N LYS A 198 -5.13 4.31 -1.05
CA LYS A 198 -3.76 4.11 -0.54
C LYS A 198 -3.56 4.81 0.81
N ALA A 199 -4.05 6.05 0.95
CA ALA A 199 -3.99 6.81 2.19
C ALA A 199 -4.83 6.18 3.31
N GLU A 200 -6.01 5.62 3.01
CA GLU A 200 -6.87 4.96 4.00
C GLU A 200 -6.22 3.70 4.57
N ILE A 201 -5.58 2.87 3.73
CA ILE A 201 -4.82 1.69 4.17
C ILE A 201 -3.64 2.13 5.06
N ALA A 202 -2.87 3.12 4.61
CA ALA A 202 -1.71 3.61 5.35
C ALA A 202 -2.08 4.26 6.69
N ASP A 203 -3.16 5.05 6.73
CA ASP A 203 -3.65 5.72 7.93
C ASP A 203 -4.22 4.71 8.94
N LEU A 204 -4.96 3.69 8.47
CA LEU A 204 -5.42 2.60 9.34
C LEU A 204 -4.23 1.89 9.98
N ARG A 205 -3.22 1.56 9.17
CA ARG A 205 -1.99 0.91 9.64
C ARG A 205 -1.27 1.75 10.68
N SER A 206 -0.91 2.97 10.32
CA SER A 206 -0.15 3.88 11.20
C SER A 206 -0.85 4.12 12.53
N ARG A 207 -2.16 4.42 12.52
CA ARG A 207 -2.89 4.73 13.75
C ARG A 207 -3.11 3.51 14.63
N THR A 208 -3.29 2.34 14.03
CA THR A 208 -3.40 1.08 14.78
C THR A 208 -2.06 0.70 15.38
N ASP A 209 -0.97 0.80 14.62
CA ASP A 209 0.39 0.52 15.12
C ASP A 209 0.72 1.43 16.31
N SER A 210 0.45 2.74 16.21
CA SER A 210 0.64 3.68 17.32
C SER A 210 -0.18 3.31 18.57
N LEU A 211 -1.47 2.98 18.40
CA LEU A 211 -2.32 2.58 19.53
C LEU A 211 -1.84 1.28 20.18
N VAL A 212 -1.40 0.31 19.38
CA VAL A 212 -0.83 -0.94 19.86
C VAL A 212 0.47 -0.68 20.62
N ASP A 213 1.36 0.15 20.09
CA ASP A 213 2.62 0.51 20.76
C ASP A 213 2.37 1.17 22.12
N GLU A 214 1.40 2.09 22.20
CA GLU A 214 0.99 2.71 23.47
C GLU A 214 0.49 1.66 24.48
N ILE A 215 -0.36 0.73 24.05
CA ILE A 215 -0.90 -0.35 24.91
C ILE A 215 0.20 -1.30 25.37
N LEU A 216 1.10 -1.71 24.48
CA LEU A 216 2.20 -2.61 24.81
C LEU A 216 3.19 -1.96 25.77
N ALA A 217 3.50 -0.68 25.59
CA ALA A 217 4.36 0.09 26.50
C ALA A 217 3.74 0.25 27.89
N ALA A 218 2.41 0.38 27.98
CA ALA A 218 1.68 0.50 29.24
C ALA A 218 1.19 -0.85 29.82
N LYS A 219 1.56 -1.98 29.21
CA LYS A 219 0.95 -3.30 29.48
C LYS A 219 0.96 -3.68 30.96
N GLU A 220 2.09 -3.56 31.65
CA GLU A 220 2.20 -3.93 33.06
C GLU A 220 1.30 -3.09 33.96
N SER A 221 1.22 -1.78 33.70
CA SER A 221 0.34 -0.86 34.42
C SER A 221 -1.13 -1.15 34.17
N ILE A 222 -1.48 -1.44 32.91
CA ILE A 222 -2.82 -1.84 32.50
C ILE A 222 -3.23 -3.14 33.19
N ASP A 223 -2.40 -4.19 33.08
CA ASP A 223 -2.68 -5.50 33.67
C ASP A 223 -2.76 -5.41 35.20
N GLY A 224 -1.93 -4.59 35.85
CA GLY A 224 -2.01 -4.31 37.28
C GLY A 224 -3.32 -3.60 37.69
N THR A 225 -3.80 -2.66 36.86
CA THR A 225 -5.09 -1.99 37.09
C THR A 225 -6.24 -2.99 37.00
N ILE A 226 -6.24 -3.85 35.98
CA ILE A 226 -7.27 -4.88 35.81
C ILE A 226 -7.22 -5.86 36.98
N ALA A 227 -6.02 -6.28 37.40
CA ALA A 227 -5.81 -7.19 38.53
C ALA A 227 -6.33 -6.64 39.85
N SER A 228 -6.27 -5.32 40.06
CA SER A 228 -6.77 -4.69 41.29
C SER A 228 -8.29 -4.76 41.47
N ILE A 229 -9.03 -5.01 40.37
CA ILE A 229 -10.50 -5.04 40.35
C ILE A 229 -11.06 -6.47 40.35
N VAL A 230 -10.29 -7.44 39.86
CA VAL A 230 -10.69 -8.86 39.80
C VAL A 230 -10.08 -9.63 40.97
N GLU A 231 -10.92 -10.13 41.87
CA GLU A 231 -10.48 -11.05 42.92
C GLU A 231 -9.90 -12.34 42.29
N ASN A 232 -8.70 -12.74 42.70
CA ASN A 232 -7.96 -13.88 42.11
C ASN A 232 -7.69 -13.75 40.60
N TYR A 233 -7.41 -12.53 40.11
CA TYR A 233 -7.02 -12.30 38.73
C TYR A 233 -5.80 -13.13 38.32
N SER A 234 -5.97 -13.92 37.27
CA SER A 234 -4.86 -14.49 36.49
C SER A 234 -5.16 -14.14 35.04
N PRO A 235 -4.37 -13.26 34.40
CA PRO A 235 -4.60 -12.85 33.02
C PRO A 235 -4.74 -14.05 32.09
N GLU A 236 -4.01 -15.14 32.36
CA GLU A 236 -4.00 -16.38 31.59
C GLU A 236 -5.34 -17.13 31.63
N ARG A 237 -6.20 -16.85 32.61
CA ARG A 237 -7.53 -17.46 32.75
C ARG A 237 -8.64 -16.69 32.04
N ILE A 238 -8.33 -15.50 31.54
CA ILE A 238 -9.27 -14.71 30.75
C ILE A 238 -9.13 -15.11 29.29
N ASP A 239 -10.26 -15.23 28.61
CA ASP A 239 -10.28 -15.44 27.17
C ASP A 239 -9.34 -14.42 26.48
N PRO A 240 -8.43 -14.84 25.59
CA PRO A 240 -7.45 -13.93 25.01
C PRO A 240 -8.08 -12.73 24.28
N VAL A 241 -9.27 -12.90 23.69
CA VAL A 241 -10.01 -11.81 23.02
C VAL A 241 -10.51 -10.82 24.07
N ASP A 242 -11.14 -11.30 25.14
CA ASP A 242 -11.61 -10.45 26.23
C ASP A 242 -10.46 -9.71 26.90
N ARG A 243 -9.32 -10.37 27.09
CA ARG A 243 -8.10 -9.73 27.62
C ARG A 243 -7.60 -8.62 26.70
N ALA A 244 -7.55 -8.83 25.39
CA ALA A 244 -7.17 -7.80 24.43
C ALA A 244 -8.11 -6.59 24.47
N ILE A 245 -9.44 -6.84 24.53
CA ILE A 245 -10.45 -5.78 24.63
C ILE A 245 -10.33 -5.02 25.95
N LEU A 246 -10.13 -5.73 27.07
CA LEU A 246 -9.95 -5.11 28.38
C LEU A 246 -8.70 -4.24 28.43
N ARG A 247 -7.59 -4.68 27.84
CA ARG A 247 -6.36 -3.87 27.75
C ARG A 247 -6.57 -2.61 26.94
N LEU A 248 -7.21 -2.71 25.77
CA LEU A 248 -7.57 -1.56 24.95
C LEU A 248 -8.48 -0.58 25.72
N GLY A 249 -9.56 -1.08 26.30
CA GLY A 249 -10.53 -0.25 27.03
C GLY A 249 -9.92 0.42 28.26
N THR A 250 -9.11 -0.32 29.01
CA THR A 250 -8.38 0.20 30.18
C THR A 250 -7.37 1.27 29.76
N HIS A 251 -6.59 1.03 28.70
CA HIS A 251 -5.69 2.03 28.14
C HIS A 251 -6.43 3.31 27.77
N GLU A 252 -7.53 3.22 27.02
CA GLU A 252 -8.32 4.38 26.64
C GLU A 252 -8.90 5.10 27.87
N ILE A 253 -9.37 4.36 28.88
CA ILE A 253 -9.90 4.94 30.13
C ILE A 253 -8.80 5.66 30.90
N LEU A 254 -7.56 5.18 30.93
CA LEU A 254 -6.50 5.77 31.75
C LEU A 254 -5.78 6.91 31.04
N HIS A 255 -5.53 6.77 29.74
CA HIS A 255 -4.58 7.62 29.01
C HIS A 255 -5.23 8.56 28.00
N THR A 256 -6.54 8.45 27.76
CA THR A 256 -7.25 9.35 26.83
C THR A 256 -8.25 10.26 27.54
N GLY A 257 -8.65 11.33 26.84
CA GLY A 257 -9.76 12.21 27.25
C GLY A 257 -11.13 11.76 26.76
N THR A 258 -11.26 10.52 26.25
CA THR A 258 -12.54 10.00 25.76
C THR A 258 -13.46 9.66 26.94
N PRO A 259 -14.75 10.04 26.92
CA PRO A 259 -15.67 9.71 28.01
C PRO A 259 -15.75 8.19 28.26
N PRO A 260 -15.63 7.72 29.53
CA PRO A 260 -15.60 6.29 29.84
C PRO A 260 -16.81 5.52 29.29
N GLY A 261 -18.02 6.08 29.37
CA GLY A 261 -19.21 5.41 28.82
C GLY A 261 -19.13 5.15 27.31
N ALA A 262 -18.47 6.03 26.54
CA ALA A 262 -18.26 5.80 25.12
C ALA A 262 -17.23 4.70 24.86
N ILE A 263 -16.15 4.64 25.66
CA ILE A 263 -15.14 3.58 25.59
C ILE A 263 -15.77 2.22 25.93
N ILE A 264 -16.55 2.16 27.00
CA ILE A 264 -17.20 0.94 27.48
C ILE A 264 -18.18 0.41 26.44
N ASN A 265 -19.03 1.27 25.87
CA ASN A 265 -19.95 0.87 24.81
C ASN A 265 -19.22 0.24 23.61
N GLU A 266 -18.11 0.85 23.18
CA GLU A 266 -17.31 0.34 22.06
C GLU A 266 -16.63 -0.99 22.39
N ALA A 267 -16.09 -1.13 23.60
CA ALA A 267 -15.51 -2.38 24.09
C ALA A 267 -16.56 -3.50 24.15
N VAL A 268 -17.79 -3.21 24.55
CA VAL A 268 -18.90 -4.17 24.57
C VAL A 268 -19.28 -4.61 23.15
N GLU A 269 -19.30 -3.69 22.18
CA GLU A 269 -19.57 -4.05 20.78
C GLU A 269 -18.44 -4.91 20.18
N LEU A 270 -17.18 -4.65 20.54
CA LEU A 270 -16.06 -5.52 20.17
C LEU A 270 -16.21 -6.92 20.79
N ALA A 271 -16.60 -7.00 22.06
CA ALA A 271 -16.78 -8.26 22.78
C ALA A 271 -17.93 -9.10 22.20
N LYS A 272 -19.03 -8.46 21.79
CA LYS A 272 -20.12 -9.15 21.07
C LYS A 272 -19.69 -9.67 19.70
N ARG A 273 -18.76 -8.99 19.04
CA ARG A 273 -18.31 -9.33 17.69
C ARG A 273 -17.27 -10.45 17.68
N PHE A 274 -16.34 -10.43 18.63
CA PHE A 274 -15.18 -11.33 18.62
C PHE A 274 -15.15 -12.34 19.78
N GLY A 275 -15.84 -12.05 20.88
CA GLY A 275 -15.85 -12.89 22.07
C GLY A 275 -16.97 -13.93 22.07
N THR A 276 -17.24 -14.45 23.25
CA THR A 276 -18.30 -15.42 23.54
C THR A 276 -19.62 -14.74 23.90
N THR A 277 -20.68 -15.53 24.11
CA THR A 277 -21.99 -15.05 24.55
C THR A 277 -21.92 -14.22 25.85
N ASP A 278 -21.00 -14.55 26.75
CA ASP A 278 -20.88 -13.88 28.06
C ASP A 278 -19.88 -12.70 28.06
N SER A 279 -19.05 -12.61 27.02
CA SER A 279 -17.96 -11.63 26.91
C SER A 279 -18.45 -10.18 27.02
N GLY A 280 -19.55 -9.82 26.37
CA GLY A 280 -20.09 -8.46 26.44
C GLY A 280 -20.46 -8.02 27.86
N ARG A 281 -21.07 -8.91 28.65
CA ARG A 281 -21.44 -8.62 30.06
C ARG A 281 -20.20 -8.54 30.94
N PHE A 282 -19.25 -9.45 30.73
CA PHE A 282 -17.99 -9.49 31.46
C PHE A 282 -17.16 -8.22 31.25
N VAL A 283 -16.90 -7.85 29.98
CA VAL A 283 -16.14 -6.65 29.61
C VAL A 283 -16.82 -5.38 30.15
N ASN A 284 -18.14 -5.25 29.99
CA ASN A 284 -18.87 -4.09 30.52
C ASN A 284 -18.65 -3.94 32.03
N GLY A 285 -18.90 -5.01 32.79
CA GLY A 285 -18.83 -4.98 34.24
C GLY A 285 -17.45 -4.64 34.78
N LEU A 286 -16.39 -5.05 34.08
CA LEU A 286 -15.02 -4.79 34.51
C LEU A 286 -14.56 -3.37 34.18
N LEU A 287 -14.81 -2.90 32.96
CA LEU A 287 -14.45 -1.54 32.57
C LEU A 287 -15.26 -0.49 33.34
N ASP A 288 -16.53 -0.77 33.68
CA ASP A 288 -17.34 0.09 34.55
C ASP A 288 -16.69 0.29 35.93
N LYS A 289 -16.14 -0.78 36.51
CA LYS A 289 -15.45 -0.71 37.81
C LYS A 289 -14.14 0.08 37.71
N ILE A 290 -13.36 -0.15 36.66
CA ILE A 290 -12.10 0.57 36.39
C ILE A 290 -12.36 2.06 36.17
N ALA A 291 -13.41 2.42 35.44
CA ALA A 291 -13.78 3.82 35.22
C ALA A 291 -14.13 4.54 36.53
N LYS A 292 -14.84 3.85 37.44
CA LYS A 292 -15.23 4.41 38.75
C LYS A 292 -14.04 4.59 39.70
N SER A 293 -13.08 3.68 39.68
CA SER A 293 -11.88 3.79 40.52
C SER A 293 -10.95 4.93 40.11
N ARG A 294 -11.07 5.45 38.88
CA ARG A 294 -10.34 6.64 38.41
C ARG A 294 -10.97 7.96 38.90
N THR A 295 -12.28 7.95 39.17
CA THR A 295 -13.04 9.13 39.60
C THR A 295 -13.17 9.27 41.12
N ALA A 296 -12.69 8.28 41.87
CA ALA A 296 -12.66 8.26 43.33
C ALA A 296 -11.28 8.72 43.84
#